data_AF-A0A6P0X7X6-F1
#
_entry.id   AF-A0A6P0X7X6-F1
#
_cell.length_a   1.000
_cell.length_b   1.000
_cell.length_c   1.000
_cell.angle_alpha   90.00
_cell.angle_beta   90.00
_cell.angle_gamma   90.00
#
_symmetry.space_group_name_H-M   'P 1'
#
loop_
_entity.id
_entity.type
_entity.pdbx_description
1 polymer ?
#
loop_
_entity_poly.entity_id
_entity_poly.type
_entity_poly.pdbx_seq_one_letter_code
_entity_poly.pdbx_strand_id
1 'polypeptide(L)'
;MLQTPTQLEIEYPLPDGSPMAESDSAREYLIYGVKSLQIYFQQRHDVYVSGNLEIFYKQGIPSAKVAPDVFVVFGIRDYPRTVRKS
;
A
#
# COMPACT_ATOMS: atom_id res chain seq x y z
N MET A 1 -10.20 40.06 -11.09
CA MET A 1 -10.55 38.88 -10.27
C MET A 1 -9.58 37.78 -10.67
N LEU A 2 -8.64 37.41 -9.80
CA LEU A 2 -7.67 36.34 -10.07
C LEU A 2 -8.42 35.01 -9.96
N GLN A 3 -8.51 34.27 -11.07
CA GLN A 3 -8.99 32.89 -11.06
C GLN A 3 -7.90 32.04 -10.42
N THR A 4 -8.11 31.60 -9.18
CA THR A 4 -7.30 30.56 -8.56
C THR A 4 -7.45 29.30 -9.41
N PRO A 5 -6.39 28.65 -9.90
CA PRO A 5 -6.54 27.40 -10.60
C PRO A 5 -7.21 26.42 -9.63
N THR A 6 -8.39 25.93 -9.99
CA THR A 6 -9.06 24.85 -9.28
C THR A 6 -8.08 23.68 -9.31
N GLN A 7 -7.39 23.44 -8.19
CA GLN A 7 -6.59 22.25 -8.03
C GLN A 7 -7.56 21.09 -8.17
N LEU A 8 -7.58 20.46 -9.35
CA LEU A 8 -8.40 19.28 -9.62
C LEU A 8 -8.06 18.29 -8.51
N GLU A 9 -9.00 18.10 -7.60
CA GLU A 9 -8.84 17.18 -6.49
C GLU A 9 -8.83 15.78 -7.11
N ILE A 10 -7.64 15.21 -7.22
CA ILE A 10 -7.46 13.91 -7.82
C ILE A 10 -7.92 12.87 -6.81
N GLU A 11 -9.06 12.25 -7.08
CA GLU A 11 -9.61 11.18 -6.29
C GLU A 11 -8.81 9.89 -6.53
N TYR A 12 -8.21 9.36 -5.47
CA TYR A 12 -7.54 8.05 -5.51
C TYR A 12 -8.56 6.96 -5.21
N PRO A 13 -8.55 5.84 -5.96
CA PRO A 13 -9.52 4.78 -5.76
C PRO A 13 -9.38 4.20 -4.35
N LEU A 14 -10.52 4.03 -3.68
CA LEU A 14 -10.60 3.26 -2.45
C LEU A 14 -10.60 1.77 -2.80
N PRO A 15 -9.93 0.91 -2.01
CA PRO A 15 -10.14 -0.52 -2.07
C PRO A 15 -11.64 -0.84 -1.95
N ASP A 16 -12.13 -1.71 -2.82
CA ASP A 16 -13.53 -2.14 -2.88
C ASP A 16 -13.94 -3.04 -1.69
N GLY A 17 -12.98 -3.42 -0.84
CA GLY A 17 -13.19 -4.29 0.32
C GLY A 17 -13.33 -5.77 -0.05
N SER A 18 -13.13 -6.13 -1.33
CA SER A 18 -13.15 -7.50 -1.78
C SER A 18 -12.01 -8.30 -1.14
N PRO A 19 -12.22 -9.61 -0.86
CA PRO A 19 -11.10 -10.51 -0.60
C PRO A 19 -10.09 -10.41 -1.74
N MET A 20 -8.81 -10.71 -1.46
CA MET A 20 -7.81 -10.90 -2.52
C MET A 20 -8.41 -11.76 -3.63
N ALA A 21 -8.56 -11.18 -4.83
CA ALA A 21 -9.03 -11.88 -6.02
C ALA A 21 -7.91 -12.75 -6.59
N GLU A 22 -7.26 -13.53 -5.71
CA GLU A 22 -6.10 -14.36 -5.97
C GLU A 22 -6.49 -15.84 -5.90
N SER A 23 -5.72 -16.69 -6.59
CA SER A 23 -5.81 -18.14 -6.39
C SER A 23 -5.38 -18.52 -4.96
N ASP A 24 -5.86 -19.66 -4.45
CA ASP A 24 -5.46 -20.15 -3.11
C ASP A 24 -3.94 -20.27 -2.96
N SER A 25 -3.24 -20.77 -3.99
CA SER A 25 -1.78 -20.89 -3.98
C SER A 25 -1.09 -19.52 -3.94
N ALA A 26 -1.57 -18.55 -4.73
CA ALA A 26 -1.01 -17.19 -4.70
C ALA A 26 -1.21 -16.54 -3.32
N ARG A 27 -2.39 -16.74 -2.71
CA ARG A 27 -2.66 -16.29 -1.33
C ARG A 27 -1.69 -16.92 -0.33
N GLU A 28 -1.42 -18.21 -0.42
CA GLU A 28 -0.48 -18.90 0.48
C GLU A 28 0.94 -18.35 0.37
N TYR A 29 1.45 -18.17 -0.85
CA TYR A 29 2.78 -17.60 -1.07
C TYR A 29 2.88 -16.15 -0.56
N LEU A 30 1.82 -15.35 -0.75
CA LEU A 30 1.77 -13.99 -0.24
C LEU A 30 1.82 -13.96 1.29
N ILE A 31 0.97 -14.76 1.95
CA ILE A 31 0.94 -14.87 3.41
C ILE A 31 2.32 -15.33 3.91
N TYR A 32 2.90 -16.34 3.28
CA TYR A 32 4.21 -16.85 3.64
C TYR A 32 5.31 -15.78 3.52
N GLY A 33 5.34 -15.04 2.41
CA GLY A 33 6.33 -13.99 2.17
C GLY A 33 6.23 -12.84 3.18
N VAL A 34 5.01 -12.32 3.40
CA VAL A 34 4.76 -11.26 4.40
C VAL A 34 5.16 -11.73 5.80
N LYS A 35 4.73 -12.94 6.21
CA LYS A 35 5.03 -13.45 7.56
C LYS A 35 6.52 -13.69 7.78
N SER A 36 7.21 -14.25 6.79
CA SER A 36 8.66 -14.49 6.87
C SER A 36 9.43 -13.18 7.09
N LEU A 37 9.07 -12.12 6.35
CA LEU A 37 9.72 -10.82 6.49
C LEU A 37 9.32 -10.10 7.79
N GLN A 38 8.07 -10.22 8.25
CA GLN A 38 7.65 -9.72 9.56
C GLN A 38 8.47 -10.36 10.70
N ILE A 39 8.70 -11.68 10.64
CA ILE A 39 9.54 -12.39 11.62
C ILE A 39 10.99 -11.92 11.52
N TYR A 40 11.53 -11.79 10.31
CA TYR A 40 12.91 -11.32 10.10
C TYR A 40 13.14 -9.92 10.68
N PHE A 41 12.19 -9.00 10.51
CA PHE A 41 12.28 -7.63 11.01
C PHE A 41 11.63 -7.39 12.38
N GLN A 42 11.23 -8.43 13.10
CA GLN A 42 10.45 -8.30 14.35
C GLN A 42 11.10 -7.40 15.43
N GLN A 43 12.43 -7.24 15.41
CA GLN A 43 13.19 -6.41 16.35
C GLN A 43 13.35 -4.94 15.88
N ARG A 44 12.79 -4.58 14.72
CA ARG A 44 12.88 -3.23 14.14
C ARG A 44 11.52 -2.56 14.06
N HIS A 45 11.30 -1.61 14.95
CA HIS A 45 10.06 -0.82 15.00
C HIS A 45 9.92 0.23 13.88
N ASP A 46 10.98 0.46 13.12
CA ASP A 46 11.03 1.40 12.00
C ASP A 46 11.08 0.69 10.64
N VAL A 47 10.58 -0.55 10.57
CA VAL A 47 10.39 -1.31 9.34
C VAL A 47 8.94 -1.73 9.24
N TYR A 48 8.30 -1.44 8.10
CA TYR A 48 6.94 -1.86 7.79
C TYR A 48 6.97 -2.93 6.70
N VAL A 49 6.29 -4.05 6.94
CA VAL A 49 6.20 -5.19 6.02
C VAL A 49 4.74 -5.43 5.67
N SER A 50 4.42 -5.46 4.38
CA SER A 50 3.07 -5.74 3.90
C SER A 50 3.09 -6.28 2.47
N GLY A 51 1.91 -6.44 1.88
CA GLY A 51 1.71 -7.03 0.57
C GLY A 51 0.30 -6.78 0.06
N ASN A 52 0.10 -6.93 -1.25
CA ASN A 52 -1.18 -6.72 -1.91
C ASN A 52 -1.81 -5.33 -1.62
N LEU A 53 -0.98 -4.28 -1.67
CA LEU A 53 -1.42 -2.89 -1.52
C LEU A 53 -1.01 -2.07 -2.74
N GLU A 54 -1.88 -1.16 -3.18
CA GLU A 54 -1.54 -0.18 -4.19
C GLU A 54 -0.68 0.94 -3.59
N ILE A 55 0.50 1.16 -4.17
CA ILE A 55 1.46 2.19 -3.77
C ILE A 55 1.51 3.25 -4.86
N PHE A 56 1.01 4.45 -4.55
CA PHE A 56 1.10 5.62 -5.41
C PHE A 56 2.39 6.38 -5.09
N TYR A 57 3.34 6.42 -6.02
CA TYR A 57 4.66 7.02 -5.80
C TYR A 57 4.79 8.44 -6.34
N LYS A 58 3.78 8.94 -7.06
CA LYS A 58 3.74 10.32 -7.55
C LYS A 58 2.36 10.95 -7.36
N GLN A 59 2.30 11.94 -6.47
CA GLN A 59 1.09 12.74 -6.28
C GLN A 59 0.72 13.47 -7.57
N GLY A 60 -0.57 13.52 -7.89
CA GLY A 60 -1.05 14.19 -9.10
C GLY A 60 -1.19 13.26 -10.30
N ILE A 61 -0.71 12.01 -10.22
CA ILE A 61 -0.70 11.05 -11.34
C ILE A 61 -1.23 9.69 -10.85
N PRO A 62 -2.54 9.41 -10.94
CA PRO A 62 -3.14 8.14 -10.49
C PRO A 62 -2.55 6.88 -11.13
N SER A 63 -2.04 6.99 -12.35
CA SER A 63 -1.39 5.88 -13.05
C SER A 63 0.02 5.59 -12.55
N ALA A 64 0.63 6.51 -11.77
CA ALA A 64 1.94 6.31 -11.16
C ALA A 64 1.80 5.48 -9.88
N LYS A 65 1.38 4.23 -10.06
CA LYS A 65 1.17 3.26 -8.99
C LYS A 65 1.83 1.92 -9.29
N VAL A 66 2.14 1.18 -8.23
CA VAL A 66 2.59 -0.22 -8.28
C VAL A 66 1.82 -1.03 -7.25
N ALA A 67 1.56 -2.30 -7.52
CA ALA A 67 0.87 -3.21 -6.61
C ALA A 67 1.74 -4.46 -6.41
N PRO A 68 2.78 -4.39 -5.56
CA PRO A 68 3.63 -5.55 -5.28
C PRO A 68 2.92 -6.58 -4.41
N ASP A 69 3.22 -7.86 -4.66
CA ASP A 69 2.73 -8.97 -3.84
C ASP A 69 3.25 -8.88 -2.40
N VAL A 70 4.54 -8.52 -2.22
CA VAL A 70 5.19 -8.36 -0.91
C VAL A 70 6.22 -7.23 -0.99
N PHE A 71 6.29 -6.39 0.05
CA PHE A 71 7.26 -5.30 0.12
C PHE A 71 7.67 -4.94 1.55
N VAL A 72 8.80 -4.24 1.67
CA VAL A 72 9.38 -3.75 2.92
C VAL A 72 9.68 -2.25 2.78
N VAL A 73 9.29 -1.46 3.77
CA VAL A 73 9.56 -0.03 3.83
C VAL A 73 10.36 0.29 5.09
N PHE A 74 11.49 0.95 4.93
CA PHE A 74 12.37 1.36 6.02
C PHE A 74 12.07 2.78 6.51
N GLY A 75 12.39 3.06 7.77
CA GLY A 75 12.26 4.39 8.38
C GLY A 75 10.83 4.77 8.78
N ILE A 76 9.88 3.82 8.77
CA ILE A 76 8.49 4.06 9.14
C ILE A 76 8.01 3.07 10.19
N ARG A 77 7.10 3.52 11.06
CA ARG A 77 6.50 2.64 12.07
C ARG A 77 5.68 1.53 11.41
N ASP A 78 5.77 0.35 12.00
CA ASP A 78 4.92 -0.79 11.66
C ASP A 78 3.52 -0.58 12.25
N TYR A 79 2.57 -0.15 11.43
CA TYR A 79 1.16 -0.09 11.80
C TYR A 79 0.27 -0.32 10.57
N PRO A 80 -0.94 -0.89 10.76
CA PRO A 80 -1.88 -1.12 9.67
C PRO A 80 -2.18 0.16 8.91
N ARG A 81 -2.02 0.13 7.60
CA ARG A 81 -2.35 1.25 6.73
C ARG A 81 -3.81 1.16 6.35
N THR A 82 -4.64 1.93 7.04
CA THR A 82 -6.03 2.17 6.62
C THR A 82 -6.04 3.26 5.55
N VAL A 83 -6.94 3.12 4.60
CA VAL A 83 -7.18 4.11 3.54
C VAL A 83 -7.56 5.43 4.20
N ARG A 84 -6.77 6.49 3.96
CA ARG A 84 -7.13 7.83 4.44
C ARG A 84 -8.30 8.32 3.61
N LYS A 85 -9.41 8.64 4.29
CA LYS A 85 -10.41 9.57 3.75
C LYS A 85 -9.73 10.93 3.63
N SER A 86 -9.52 11.41 2.41
CA SER A 86 -9.29 12.83 2.15
C SER A 86 -10.49 13.64 2.60
#